data_AF-A0A9X3X1V2-F1
#
_entry.id   AF-A0A9X3X1V2-F1
#
_cell.length_a   1.000
_cell.length_b   1.000
_cell.length_c   1.000
_cell.angle_alpha   90.00
_cell.angle_beta   90.00
_cell.angle_gamma   90.00
#
_symmetry.space_group_name_H-M   'P 1'
#
loop_
_entity.id
_entity.type
_entity.pdbx_description
1 polymer ?
#
loop_
_entity_poly.entity_id
_entity_poly.type
_entity_poly.pdbx_seq_one_letter_code
_entity_poly.pdbx_strand_id
1 'polypeptide(L)'
;MPSAPLPVVPSDCLLCGTCCFSDLPEYIRVFGVDHDRMDDDARALTEFIGNRCYMRIEDGHCAALVPDPETRRFVCSIYPMRPDACRSLDRGTSACLGELTLKQDRPPLALEALVRKNRSG
;
A
#
# COMPACT_ATOMS: atom_id res chain seq x y z
N MET A 1 -8.27 -27.69 15.01
CA MET A 1 -6.95 -27.21 14.51
C MET A 1 -6.55 -26.02 15.37
N PRO A 2 -5.31 -25.95 15.89
CA PRO A 2 -4.90 -24.75 16.62
C PRO A 2 -4.92 -23.55 15.66
N SER A 3 -5.48 -22.42 16.11
CA SER A 3 -5.44 -21.16 15.40
C SER A 3 -3.98 -20.74 15.18
N ALA A 4 -3.62 -20.35 13.96
CA ALA A 4 -2.31 -19.76 13.71
C ALA A 4 -2.10 -18.55 14.64
N PRO A 5 -0.88 -18.31 15.13
CA PRO A 5 -0.60 -17.13 15.95
C PRO A 5 -0.92 -15.86 15.15
N LEU A 6 -1.52 -14.88 15.83
CA LEU A 6 -1.83 -13.59 15.22
C LEU A 6 -0.52 -12.86 14.85
N PRO A 7 -0.49 -12.14 13.72
CA PRO A 7 0.68 -11.36 13.34
C PRO A 7 0.93 -10.22 14.34
N VAL A 8 2.21 -9.88 14.53
CA VAL A 8 2.59 -8.74 15.36
C VAL A 8 2.26 -7.46 14.62
N VAL A 9 1.45 -6.60 15.23
CA VAL A 9 1.10 -5.29 14.67
C VAL A 9 2.23 -4.30 14.99
N PRO A 10 2.85 -3.66 13.98
CA PRO A 10 3.86 -2.63 14.22
C PRO A 10 3.31 -1.46 15.04
N SER A 11 4.21 -0.75 15.74
CA SER A 11 3.86 0.48 16.47
C SER A 11 3.50 1.64 15.55
N ASP A 12 4.03 1.64 14.32
CA ASP A 12 3.86 2.68 13.30
C ASP A 12 3.61 2.03 11.93
N CYS A 13 2.63 2.53 11.18
CA CYS A 13 2.30 2.06 9.84
C CYS A 13 3.46 2.24 8.84
N LEU A 14 4.34 3.23 9.08
CA LEU A 14 5.53 3.47 8.26
C LEU A 14 6.55 2.33 8.35
N LEU A 15 6.43 1.42 9.32
CA LEU A 15 7.36 0.29 9.51
C LEU A 15 6.99 -0.95 8.69
N CYS A 16 5.73 -1.10 8.25
CA CYS A 16 5.34 -2.26 7.44
C CYS A 16 4.82 -1.90 6.05
N GLY A 17 4.02 -0.83 5.90
CA GLY A 17 3.38 -0.50 4.63
C GLY A 17 2.54 -1.63 3.99
N THR A 18 2.23 -2.70 4.73
CA THR A 18 1.78 -3.99 4.18
C THR A 18 0.51 -3.89 3.36
N CYS A 19 -0.43 -3.04 3.79
CA CYS A 19 -1.69 -2.85 3.10
C CYS A 19 -1.57 -2.17 1.73
N CYS A 20 -0.42 -1.58 1.40
CA CYS A 20 -0.19 -0.99 0.10
C CYS A 20 0.26 -2.03 -0.95
N PHE A 21 0.57 -3.27 -0.55
CA PHE A 21 1.04 -4.30 -1.45
C PHE A 21 -0.11 -5.11 -2.04
N SER A 22 -0.10 -5.31 -3.35
CA SER A 22 -1.06 -6.12 -4.10
C SER A 22 -0.57 -6.27 -5.53
N ASP A 23 -0.97 -7.34 -6.20
CA ASP A 23 -0.73 -7.56 -7.63
C ASP A 23 -2.02 -7.36 -8.46
N LEU A 24 -3.13 -7.04 -7.80
CA LEU A 24 -4.43 -6.86 -8.42
C LEU A 24 -4.62 -5.38 -8.84
N PRO A 25 -4.82 -5.07 -10.13
CA PRO A 25 -5.07 -3.70 -10.58
C PRO A 25 -6.33 -3.07 -9.96
N GLU A 26 -7.33 -3.89 -9.61
CA GLU A 26 -8.58 -3.44 -9.01
C GLU A 26 -8.54 -3.38 -7.46
N TYR A 27 -7.35 -3.43 -6.84
CA TYR A 27 -7.20 -3.60 -5.39
C TYR A 27 -7.75 -2.44 -4.56
N ILE A 28 -7.44 -1.19 -4.92
CA ILE A 28 -7.89 0.00 -4.19
C ILE A 28 -8.79 0.80 -5.10
N ARG A 29 -10.09 0.68 -4.88
CA ARG A 29 -11.08 1.48 -5.60
C ARG A 29 -11.08 2.93 -5.12
N VAL A 30 -11.14 3.85 -6.06
CA VAL A 30 -11.29 5.29 -5.83
C VAL A 30 -12.70 5.68 -6.25
N PHE A 31 -13.54 6.09 -5.30
CA PHE A 31 -14.90 6.56 -5.63
C PHE A 31 -14.86 8.00 -6.13
N GLY A 32 -15.93 8.47 -6.79
CA GLY A 32 -16.00 9.85 -7.29
C GLY A 32 -15.73 10.89 -6.20
N VAL A 33 -16.27 10.67 -5.00
CA VAL A 33 -16.02 11.53 -3.82
C VAL A 33 -14.57 11.52 -3.36
N ASP A 34 -13.82 10.43 -3.56
CA ASP A 34 -12.39 10.39 -3.30
C ASP A 34 -11.63 11.18 -4.37
N HIS A 35 -11.96 10.91 -5.63
CA HIS A 35 -11.31 11.50 -6.79
C HIS A 35 -11.50 13.03 -6.85
N ASP A 36 -12.66 13.53 -6.43
CA ASP A 36 -12.95 14.96 -6.33
C ASP A 36 -12.10 15.65 -5.25
N ARG A 37 -11.75 14.94 -4.17
CA ARG A 37 -10.87 15.45 -3.09
C ARG A 37 -9.39 15.40 -3.43
N MET A 38 -8.99 14.51 -4.34
CA MET A 38 -7.60 14.37 -4.78
C MET A 38 -7.12 15.61 -5.55
N ASP A 39 -5.86 15.98 -5.33
CA ASP A 39 -5.14 16.91 -6.18
C ASP A 39 -4.67 16.22 -7.49
N ASP A 40 -4.05 17.00 -8.38
CA ASP A 40 -3.63 16.49 -9.69
C ASP A 40 -2.54 15.42 -9.57
N ASP A 41 -1.63 15.54 -8.59
CA ASP A 41 -0.60 14.55 -8.32
C ASP A 41 -1.21 13.22 -7.87
N ALA A 42 -2.18 13.24 -6.96
CA ALA A 42 -2.87 12.03 -6.52
C ALA A 42 -3.71 11.40 -7.63
N ARG A 43 -4.39 12.21 -8.46
CA ARG A 43 -5.15 11.71 -9.62
C ARG A 43 -4.25 11.05 -10.66
N ALA A 44 -3.03 11.56 -10.88
CA ALA A 44 -2.06 10.96 -11.80
C ALA A 44 -1.60 9.54 -11.40
N LEU A 45 -1.80 9.16 -10.13
CA LEU A 45 -1.52 7.83 -9.59
C LEU A 45 -2.73 6.88 -9.65
N THR A 46 -3.82 7.31 -10.29
CA THR A 46 -5.00 6.49 -10.51
C THR A 46 -5.07 6.00 -11.95
N GLU A 47 -5.85 4.95 -12.17
CA GLU A 47 -6.18 4.44 -13.50
C GLU A 47 -7.66 4.06 -13.58
N PHE A 48 -8.22 4.17 -14.79
CA PHE A 48 -9.58 3.73 -15.06
C PHE A 48 -9.57 2.36 -15.72
N ILE A 49 -10.21 1.39 -15.07
CA ILE A 49 -10.44 0.05 -15.61
C ILE A 49 -11.94 -0.04 -15.93
N GLY A 50 -12.26 0.04 -17.23
CA GLY A 50 -13.63 0.23 -17.68
C GLY A 50 -14.17 1.58 -17.22
N ASN A 51 -15.22 1.57 -16.39
CA ASN A 51 -15.88 2.78 -15.87
C ASN A 51 -15.59 3.04 -14.38
N ARG A 52 -14.57 2.37 -13.80
CA ARG A 52 -14.20 2.51 -12.38
C ARG A 52 -12.77 2.98 -12.26
N CYS A 53 -12.54 3.87 -11.31
CA CYS A 53 -11.23 4.40 -10.98
C CYS A 53 -10.60 3.57 -9.84
N TYR A 54 -9.32 3.27 -9.95
CA TYR A 54 -8.52 2.54 -8.97
C TYR A 54 -7.17 3.22 -8.76
N MET A 55 -6.53 3.02 -7.61
CA MET A 55 -5.11 3.37 -7.47
C MET A 55 -4.29 2.43 -8.34
N ARG A 56 -3.36 2.99 -9.11
CA ARG A 56 -2.47 2.19 -9.97
C ARG A 56 -1.56 1.32 -9.11
N ILE A 57 -1.32 0.09 -9.55
CA ILE A 57 -0.38 -0.85 -8.94
C ILE A 57 0.87 -0.95 -9.84
N GLU A 58 2.04 -0.73 -9.26
CA GLU A 58 3.35 -0.81 -9.92
C GLU A 58 4.30 -1.61 -9.03
N ASP A 59 5.15 -2.47 -9.62
CA ASP A 59 6.14 -3.29 -8.88
C ASP A 59 5.55 -4.06 -7.66
N GLY A 60 4.28 -4.48 -7.75
CA GLY A 60 3.59 -5.26 -6.71
C GLY A 60 3.05 -4.43 -5.54
N HIS A 61 2.99 -3.11 -5.67
CA HIS A 61 2.40 -2.21 -4.67
C HIS A 61 1.69 -1.00 -5.29
N CYS A 62 0.91 -0.29 -4.49
CA CYS A 62 0.29 0.97 -4.88
C CYS A 62 1.36 1.97 -5.34
N ALA A 63 1.11 2.66 -6.47
CA ALA A 63 2.01 3.65 -7.05
C ALA A 63 2.28 4.85 -6.11
N ALA A 64 1.41 5.09 -5.13
CA ALA A 64 1.63 6.11 -4.11
C ALA A 64 2.54 5.67 -2.95
N LEU A 65 2.92 4.39 -2.89
CA LEU A 65 3.85 3.90 -1.90
C LEU A 65 5.28 4.23 -2.34
N VAL A 66 6.03 4.84 -1.44
CA VAL A 66 7.46 5.14 -1.61
C VAL A 66 8.23 4.36 -0.55
N PRO A 67 8.75 3.17 -0.88
CA PRO A 67 9.64 2.43 -0.01
C PRO A 67 11.03 3.09 0.01
N ASP A 68 11.55 3.35 1.20
CA ASP A 68 12.89 3.86 1.42
C ASP A 68 13.82 2.71 1.87
N PRO A 69 14.77 2.26 1.04
CA PRO A 69 15.68 1.17 1.40
C PRO A 69 16.71 1.54 2.47
N GLU A 70 17.03 2.83 2.66
CA GLU A 70 18.00 3.28 3.66
C GLU A 70 17.37 3.29 5.06
N THR A 71 16.19 3.92 5.19
CA THR A 71 15.49 4.00 6.47
C THR A 71 14.55 2.82 6.74
N ARG A 72 14.31 1.98 5.72
CA ARG A 72 13.35 0.86 5.72
C ARG A 72 11.93 1.31 6.07
N ARG A 73 11.56 2.52 5.66
CA ARG A 73 10.22 3.10 5.87
C ARG A 73 9.38 3.04 4.60
N PHE A 74 8.07 2.98 4.79
CA PHE A 74 7.08 2.94 3.72
C PHE A 74 6.18 4.16 3.83
N VAL A 75 6.41 5.15 2.97
CA VAL A 75 5.69 6.44 3.03
C VAL A 75 4.67 6.50 1.90
N CYS A 76 3.46 6.96 2.20
CA CYS A 76 2.47 7.26 1.17
C CYS A 76 2.66 8.71 0.70
N SER A 77 3.00 8.92 -0.57
CA SER A 77 3.20 10.26 -1.14
C SER A 77 1.93 11.11 -1.10
N ILE A 78 0.76 10.48 -1.15
CA ILE A 78 -0.56 11.14 -1.14
C ILE A 78 -1.28 11.02 0.20
N TYR A 79 -0.56 10.85 1.32
CA TYR A 79 -1.18 10.56 2.62
C TYR A 79 -2.39 11.45 3.00
N PRO A 80 -2.37 12.78 2.74
CA PRO A 80 -3.52 13.66 3.00
C PRO A 80 -4.69 13.46 2.03
N MET A 81 -4.44 12.92 0.85
CA MET A 81 -5.40 12.72 -0.26
C MET A 81 -5.82 11.25 -0.44
N ARG A 82 -5.48 10.37 0.51
CA ARG A 82 -5.83 8.95 0.46
C ARG A 82 -7.34 8.75 0.22
N PRO A 83 -7.73 7.79 -0.63
CA PRO A 83 -9.13 7.42 -0.78
C PRO A 83 -9.66 6.81 0.53
N ASP A 84 -10.97 6.83 0.72
CA ASP A 84 -11.61 6.35 1.94
C ASP A 84 -11.26 4.89 2.23
N ALA A 85 -11.15 4.04 1.20
CA ALA A 85 -10.69 2.65 1.35
C ALA A 85 -9.35 2.53 2.11
N CYS A 86 -8.41 3.45 1.86
CA CYS A 86 -7.13 3.50 2.55
C CYS A 86 -7.23 4.13 3.95
N ARG A 87 -8.15 5.07 4.16
CA ARG A 87 -8.37 5.73 5.46
C ARG A 87 -9.06 4.83 6.46
N SER A 88 -10.00 4.00 5.99
CA SER A 88 -10.76 3.07 6.82
C SER A 88 -9.94 1.89 7.32
N LEU A 89 -8.72 1.69 6.81
CA LEU A 89 -7.83 0.64 7.26
C LEU A 89 -7.04 1.07 8.50
N ASP A 90 -7.67 0.92 9.66
CA ASP A 90 -7.06 1.28 10.94
C ASP A 90 -6.10 0.21 11.46
N ARG A 91 -4.97 0.67 12.00
CA ARG A 91 -3.91 -0.19 12.56
C ARG A 91 -4.45 -1.05 13.70
N GLY A 92 -4.18 -2.36 13.62
CA GLY A 92 -4.59 -3.33 14.65
C GLY A 92 -6.04 -3.80 14.56
N THR A 93 -6.82 -3.29 13.61
CA THR A 93 -8.15 -3.85 13.30
C THR A 93 -8.02 -5.23 12.63
N SER A 94 -9.14 -5.96 12.54
CA SER A 94 -9.20 -7.24 11.81
C SER A 94 -8.76 -7.11 10.36
N ALA A 95 -9.06 -5.99 9.69
CA ALA A 95 -8.60 -5.73 8.34
C ALA A 95 -7.07 -5.57 8.27
N CYS A 96 -6.48 -4.81 9.20
CA CYS A 96 -5.03 -4.69 9.31
C CYS A 96 -4.35 -6.05 9.59
N LEU A 97 -4.92 -6.86 10.49
CA LEU A 97 -4.40 -8.19 10.78
C LEU A 97 -4.49 -9.12 9.55
N GLY A 98 -5.58 -9.04 8.78
CA GLY A 98 -5.72 -9.80 7.53
C GLY A 98 -4.64 -9.44 6.51
N GLU A 99 -4.37 -8.14 6.33
CA GLU A 99 -3.28 -7.67 5.46
C GLU A 99 -1.92 -8.19 5.93
N LEU A 100 -1.63 -8.11 7.24
CA LEU A 100 -0.39 -8.64 7.82
C LEU A 100 -0.26 -10.15 7.59
N THR A 101 -1.30 -10.93 7.88
CA THR A 101 -1.30 -12.38 7.68
C THR A 101 -1.03 -12.77 6.24
N LEU A 102 -1.60 -12.04 5.27
CA LEU A 102 -1.52 -12.39 3.86
C LEU A 102 -0.26 -11.86 3.17
N LYS A 103 0.33 -10.76 3.68
CA LYS A 103 1.28 -9.95 2.89
C LYS A 103 2.51 -9.47 3.65
N GLN A 104 2.72 -9.86 4.91
CA GLN A 104 3.87 -9.40 5.71
C GLN A 104 5.25 -9.62 5.06
N ASP A 105 5.38 -10.59 4.15
CA ASP A 105 6.63 -10.88 3.45
C ASP A 105 6.88 -9.98 2.23
N ARG A 106 5.86 -9.29 1.71
CA ARG A 106 6.00 -8.46 0.49
C ARG A 106 6.85 -7.21 0.70
N PRO A 107 6.66 -6.42 1.78
CA PRO A 107 7.49 -5.24 2.04
C PRO A 107 9.01 -5.50 2.09
N PRO A 108 9.53 -6.49 2.86
CA PRO A 108 10.97 -6.73 2.89
C PRO A 108 11.53 -7.19 1.52
N LEU A 109 10.78 -8.02 0.77
CA LEU A 109 11.17 -8.43 -0.58
C LEU A 109 11.29 -7.23 -1.54
N ALA A 110 10.38 -6.26 -1.44
CA ALA A 110 10.42 -5.05 -2.23
C ALA A 110 11.64 -4.17 -1.89
N LEU A 111 11.96 -3.99 -0.60
CA LEU A 111 13.16 -3.26 -0.19
C LEU A 111 14.44 -3.93 -0.71
N GLU A 112 14.54 -5.25 -0.63
CA GLU A 112 15.69 -5.98 -1.17
C GLU A 112 15.83 -5.82 -2.69
N ALA A 113 14.71 -5.83 -3.42
CA ALA A 113 14.71 -5.61 -4.86
C ALA A 113 15.24 -4.21 -5.19
N LEU A 114 14.85 -3.18 -4.45
CA LEU A 114 15.35 -1.81 -4.61
C LEU A 114 16.85 -1.70 -4.31
N VAL A 115 17.33 -2.31 -3.21
CA VAL A 115 18.76 -2.33 -2.89
C VAL A 115 19.57 -3.00 -4.00
N ARG A 116 19.07 -4.11 -4.58
CA ARG A 116 19.72 -4.78 -5.71
C ARG A 116 19.75 -3.89 -6.96
N LYS A 117 18.64 -3.22 -7.28
CA LYS A 117 18.56 -2.26 -8.40
C LYS A 117 19.59 -1.13 -8.23
N ASN A 118 19.67 -0.52 -7.04
CA ASN A 118 20.58 0.60 -6.74
C ASN A 118 22.07 0.24 -6.79
N ARG A 119 22.43 -1.04 -6.59
CA ARG A 119 23.81 -1.53 -6.69
C ARG A 119 24.24 -1.88 -8.12
N SER A 120 23.28 -1.97 -9.04
CA SER A 120 23.49 -2.41 -10.41
C SER A 120 23.48 -1.25 -11.43
N GLY A 121 23.14 -0.04 -10.99
CA GLY A 121 23.22 1.21 -11.75
C GLY A 121 24.39 2.06 -11.26
#